data_AF-A0A3P7P8L8-F1
#
_entry.id   AF-A0A3P7P8L8-F1
#
_cell.length_a   1.000
_cell.length_b   1.000
_cell.length_c   1.000
_cell.angle_alpha   90.00
_cell.angle_beta   90.00
_cell.angle_gamma   90.00
#
_symmetry.space_group_name_H-M   'P 1'
#
loop_
_entity.id
_entity.type
_entity.pdbx_description
1 polymer ?
#
loop_
_entity_poly.entity_id
_entity_poly.type
_entity_poly.pdbx_seq_one_letter_code
_entity_poly.pdbx_strand_id
1 'polypeptide(L)'
;MSTDPNSIRFARFTAAELEQLTPQLINASKVLALRPTSTAALGNYSLFSTTYKSFVEMLQTAMDDLTDSTDLLITYDELLREDLASCERQAAVSHLIAYSI
;
A
#
# COMPACT_ATOMS: atom_id res chain seq x y z
N MET A 1 -11.19 -11.60 -12.21
CA MET A 1 -11.22 -11.73 -10.72
C MET A 1 -11.40 -13.20 -10.33
N SER A 2 -10.61 -13.68 -9.37
CA SER A 2 -10.70 -15.06 -8.86
C SER A 2 -12.06 -15.34 -8.21
N THR A 3 -12.58 -16.55 -8.43
CA THR A 3 -13.86 -17.03 -7.88
C THR A 3 -13.66 -18.01 -6.72
N ASP A 4 -12.43 -18.24 -6.24
CA ASP A 4 -12.17 -19.17 -5.13
C ASP A 4 -12.65 -18.57 -3.79
N PRO A 5 -13.68 -19.14 -3.15
CA PRO A 5 -14.22 -18.63 -1.90
C PRO A 5 -13.21 -18.66 -0.74
N ASN A 6 -12.23 -19.57 -0.77
CA ASN A 6 -11.22 -19.64 0.27
C ASN A 6 -10.21 -18.50 0.18
N SER A 7 -9.73 -18.19 -1.03
CA SER A 7 -8.87 -17.03 -1.29
C SER A 7 -9.56 -15.71 -0.93
N ILE A 8 -10.84 -15.56 -1.28
CA ILE A 8 -11.64 -14.38 -0.90
C ILE A 8 -11.78 -14.28 0.63
N ARG A 9 -12.09 -15.40 1.30
CA ARG A 9 -12.21 -15.43 2.77
C ARG A 9 -10.87 -15.08 3.44
N PHE A 10 -9.77 -15.61 2.92
CA PHE A 10 -8.43 -15.34 3.43
C PHE A 10 -8.07 -13.87 3.29
N ALA A 11 -8.26 -13.26 2.11
CA ALA A 11 -8.01 -11.83 1.91
C ALA A 11 -8.84 -10.95 2.86
N ARG A 12 -10.13 -11.27 3.04
CA ARG A 12 -11.01 -10.54 3.97
C ARG A 12 -10.59 -10.69 5.43
N PHE A 13 -10.18 -11.89 5.83
CA PHE A 13 -9.67 -12.14 7.17
C PHE A 13 -8.40 -11.32 7.43
N THR A 14 -7.41 -11.41 6.54
CA THR A 14 -6.13 -10.70 6.64
C THR A 14 -6.34 -9.17 6.66
N ALA A 15 -7.27 -8.65 5.86
CA ALA A 15 -7.64 -7.24 5.89
C ALA A 15 -8.25 -6.81 7.24
N ALA A 16 -9.17 -7.61 7.80
CA ALA A 16 -9.77 -7.34 9.10
C ALA A 16 -8.76 -7.36 10.25
N GLU A 17 -7.77 -8.27 10.18
CA GLU A 17 -6.66 -8.30 11.14
C GLU A 17 -5.78 -7.04 11.04
N LEU A 18 -5.49 -6.57 9.82
CA LEU A 18 -4.77 -5.30 9.61
C LEU A 18 -5.52 -4.10 10.18
N GLU A 19 -6.84 -4.02 9.99
CA GLU A 19 -7.67 -2.96 10.56
C GLU A 19 -7.58 -2.94 12.09
N GLN A 20 -7.60 -4.10 12.75
CA GLN A 20 -7.48 -4.21 14.20
C GLN A 20 -6.06 -3.94 14.71
N LEU A 21 -5.03 -4.31 13.94
CA LEU A 21 -3.63 -4.18 14.32
C LEU A 21 -3.11 -2.74 14.16
N THR A 22 -3.60 -2.02 13.16
CA THR A 22 -3.19 -0.63 12.85
C THR A 22 -3.21 0.30 14.07
N PRO A 23 -4.31 0.43 14.84
CA PRO A 23 -4.32 1.29 16.02
C PRO A 23 -3.35 0.83 17.12
N GLN A 24 -3.06 -0.47 17.23
CA GLN A 24 -2.11 -1.01 18.21
C GLN A 24 -0.67 -0.63 17.85
N LEU A 25 -0.30 -0.74 16.57
CA LEU A 25 0.99 -0.27 16.07
C LEU A 25 1.17 1.23 16.27
N ILE A 26 0.14 2.03 15.98
CA ILE A 26 0.14 3.49 16.22
C ILE A 26 0.33 3.77 17.72
N ASN A 27 -0.31 3.00 18.60
CA ASN A 27 -0.14 3.20 20.03
C ASN A 27 1.27 2.82 20.50
N ALA A 28 1.81 1.69 20.01
CA ALA A 28 3.16 1.26 20.33
C ALA A 28 4.21 2.27 19.88
N SER A 29 4.04 2.88 18.70
CA SER A 29 4.93 3.94 18.21
C SER A 29 4.84 5.21 19.05
N LYS A 30 3.62 5.62 19.47
CA LYS A 30 3.43 6.75 20.40
C LYS A 30 4.13 6.51 21.74
N VAL A 31 3.99 5.32 22.32
CA VAL A 31 4.65 4.97 23.59
C VAL A 31 6.17 4.99 23.46
N LEU A 32 6.71 4.46 22.35
CA LEU A 32 8.15 4.52 22.07
C LEU A 32 8.63 5.96 21.90
N ALA A 33 7.88 6.81 21.19
CA ALA A 33 8.22 8.22 21.02
C ALA A 33 8.28 8.99 22.35
N LEU A 34 7.38 8.66 23.30
CA LEU A 34 7.40 9.24 24.65
C LEU A 34 8.51 8.68 25.53
N ARG A 35 9.03 7.48 25.23
CA ARG A 35 10.04 6.78 26.03
C ARG A 35 11.10 6.11 25.14
N PRO A 36 11.92 6.89 24.40
CA PRO A 36 12.74 6.39 23.31
C PRO A 36 13.88 5.45 23.75
N THR A 37 14.32 5.52 25.00
CA THR A 37 15.38 4.66 25.55
C THR A 37 14.83 3.41 26.25
N SER A 38 13.51 3.23 26.32
CA SER A 38 12.90 2.08 26.97
C SER A 38 13.00 0.84 26.07
N THR A 39 13.76 -0.14 26.51
CA THR A 39 13.89 -1.45 25.83
C THR A 39 12.54 -2.16 25.70
N ALA A 40 11.68 -2.05 26.71
CA ALA A 40 10.32 -2.61 26.66
C ALA A 40 9.45 -1.91 25.62
N ALA A 41 9.50 -0.57 25.52
CA ALA A 41 8.74 0.16 24.51
C ALA A 41 9.25 -0.15 23.09
N LEU A 42 10.57 -0.28 22.92
CA LEU A 42 11.19 -0.68 21.66
C LEU A 42 10.78 -2.10 21.26
N GLY A 43 10.81 -3.05 22.21
CA GLY A 43 10.37 -4.42 21.97
C GLY A 43 8.89 -4.51 21.58
N ASN A 44 8.02 -3.76 22.27
CA ASN A 44 6.59 -3.70 21.98
C ASN A 44 6.33 -3.13 20.56
N TYR A 45 6.97 -2.02 20.21
CA TYR A 45 6.88 -1.46 18.86
C TYR A 45 7.39 -2.44 17.79
N SER A 46 8.55 -3.07 18.02
CA SER A 46 9.16 -4.02 17.09
C SER A 46 8.24 -5.21 16.82
N LEU A 47 7.60 -5.75 17.85
CA LEU A 47 6.61 -6.83 17.74
C LEU A 47 5.46 -6.40 16.82
N PHE A 48 4.76 -5.31 17.15
CA PHE A 48 3.63 -4.84 16.35
C PHE A 48 4.04 -4.47 14.91
N SER A 49 5.21 -3.87 14.72
CA SER A 49 5.71 -3.49 13.40
C SER A 49 5.99 -4.72 12.53
N THR A 50 6.60 -5.76 13.10
CA THR A 50 6.91 -7.00 12.39
C THR A 50 5.63 -7.76 12.05
N THR A 51 4.71 -7.87 13.01
CA THR A 51 3.40 -8.51 12.77
C THR A 51 2.62 -7.77 11.70
N TYR A 52 2.57 -6.43 11.75
CA TYR A 52 1.86 -5.64 10.75
C TYR A 52 2.43 -5.84 9.36
N LYS A 53 3.76 -5.81 9.22
CA LYS A 53 4.43 -6.07 7.95
C LYS A 53 4.07 -7.47 7.40
N SER A 54 4.09 -8.49 8.24
CA SER A 54 3.72 -9.85 7.84
C SER A 54 2.27 -9.92 7.33
N PHE A 55 1.32 -9.26 8.00
CA PHE A 55 -0.06 -9.21 7.52
C PHE A 55 -0.23 -8.43 6.20
N VAL A 56 0.55 -7.36 5.99
CA VAL A 56 0.57 -6.64 4.70
C VAL A 56 1.07 -7.55 3.58
N GLU A 57 2.17 -8.29 3.80
CA GLU A 57 2.72 -9.23 2.81
C GLU A 57 1.73 -10.36 2.50
N MET A 58 1.05 -10.90 3.53
CA MET A 58 0.00 -11.90 3.35
C MET A 58 -1.19 -11.36 2.54
N LEU A 59 -1.60 -10.11 2.80
CA LEU A 59 -2.71 -9.50 2.07
C LEU A 59 -2.33 -9.22 0.62
N GLN A 60 -1.11 -8.74 0.37
CA GLN A 60 -0.58 -8.53 -0.98
C GLN A 60 -0.62 -9.83 -1.78
N THR A 61 -0.09 -10.91 -1.21
CA THR A 61 -0.11 -12.24 -1.85
C THR A 61 -1.54 -12.69 -2.14
N ALA A 62 -2.45 -12.53 -1.18
CA ALA A 62 -3.85 -12.88 -1.37
C ALA A 62 -4.54 -12.04 -2.45
N MET A 63 -4.19 -10.76 -2.58
CA MET A 63 -4.73 -9.87 -3.61
C MET A 63 -4.18 -10.21 -4.99
N ASP A 64 -2.91 -10.60 -5.09
CA ASP A 64 -2.29 -11.08 -6.33
C ASP A 64 -3.01 -12.34 -6.84
N ASP A 65 -3.30 -13.30 -5.94
CA ASP A 65 -4.06 -14.52 -6.28
C ASP A 65 -5.51 -14.22 -6.72
N LEU A 66 -6.10 -13.12 -6.23
CA LEU A 66 -7.45 -12.71 -6.59
C LEU A 66 -7.52 -11.90 -7.89
N THR A 67 -6.40 -11.30 -8.29
CA THR A 67 -6.32 -10.38 -9.43
C THR A 67 -6.01 -11.15 -10.70
N ASP A 68 -6.76 -10.88 -11.76
CA ASP A 68 -6.43 -11.43 -13.08
C ASP A 68 -5.31 -10.59 -13.71
N SER A 69 -4.20 -11.23 -14.06
CA SER A 69 -3.03 -10.53 -14.61
C SER A 69 -3.33 -9.85 -15.95
N THR A 70 -4.27 -10.38 -16.75
CA THR A 70 -4.64 -9.75 -18.03
C THR A 70 -5.42 -8.47 -17.79
N ASP A 71 -6.45 -8.50 -16.94
CA ASP A 71 -7.19 -7.29 -16.52
C ASP A 71 -6.25 -6.24 -15.93
N LEU A 72 -5.27 -6.66 -15.11
CA LEU A 72 -4.26 -5.79 -14.53
C LEU A 72 -3.41 -5.11 -15.60
N LEU A 73 -2.87 -5.86 -16.57
CA LEU A 73 -2.02 -5.30 -17.62
C LEU A 73 -2.75 -4.33 -18.54
N ILE A 74 -4.02 -4.62 -18.87
CA ILE A 74 -4.87 -3.71 -19.66
C ILE A 74 -5.04 -2.39 -18.91
N THR A 75 -5.37 -2.46 -17.61
CA THR A 75 -5.54 -1.27 -16.77
C THR A 75 -4.23 -0.46 -16.69
N TYR A 76 -3.08 -1.13 -16.56
CA TYR A 76 -1.79 -0.44 -16.52
C TYR A 76 -1.43 0.24 -17.85
N ASP A 77 -1.73 -0.37 -18.99
CA ASP A 77 -1.49 0.25 -20.30
C ASP A 77 -2.34 1.51 -20.50
N GLU A 78 -3.60 1.49 -20.03
CA GLU A 78 -4.46 2.68 -20.01
C GLU A 78 -3.89 3.80 -19.14
N LEU A 79 -3.49 3.48 -17.90
CA LEU A 79 -2.89 4.45 -16.98
C LEU A 79 -1.59 5.04 -17.53
N LEU A 80 -0.70 4.22 -18.11
CA LEU A 80 0.54 4.68 -18.71
C LEU A 80 0.29 5.63 -19.88
N ARG A 81 -0.74 5.37 -20.69
CA ARG A 81 -1.13 6.24 -21.79
C ARG A 81 -1.64 7.59 -21.29
N GLU A 82 -2.43 7.59 -20.22
CA GLU A 82 -2.91 8.82 -19.57
C GLU A 82 -1.77 9.64 -18.99
N ASP A 83 -0.83 8.99 -18.30
CA ASP A 83 0.35 9.62 -17.73
C ASP A 83 1.24 10.23 -18.82
N LEU A 84 1.44 9.53 -19.94
CA LEU A 84 2.18 10.05 -21.08
C LEU A 84 1.52 11.32 -21.66
N ALA A 85 0.20 11.27 -21.89
CA ALA A 85 -0.55 12.42 -22.39
C ALA A 85 -0.56 13.60 -21.39
N SER A 86 -0.53 13.32 -20.09
CA SER A 86 -0.36 14.34 -19.06
C SER A 86 1.02 15.01 -19.14
N CYS A 87 2.08 14.20 -19.26
CA CYS A 87 3.45 14.68 -19.39
C CYS A 87 3.64 15.54 -20.64
N GLU A 88 3.13 15.11 -21.80
CA GLU A 88 3.19 15.87 -23.05
C GLU A 88 2.49 17.23 -22.92
N ARG A 89 1.30 17.28 -22.32
CA ARG A 89 0.59 18.54 -22.07
C ARG A 89 1.40 19.46 -21.16
N GLN A 90 1.97 18.93 -20.08
CA GLN A 90 2.79 19.71 -19.15
C GLN A 90 4.05 20.26 -19.82
N ALA A 91 4.70 19.46 -20.68
CA ALA A 91 5.86 19.88 -21.45
C ALA A 91 5.50 20.99 -22.46
N ALA A 92 4.38 20.85 -23.18
CA ALA A 92 3.89 21.86 -24.11
C ALA A 92 3.57 23.20 -23.41
N VAL A 93 2.91 23.15 -22.25
CA VAL A 93 2.65 24.34 -21.42
C VAL A 93 3.96 25.00 -20.99
N SER A 94 4.93 24.22 -20.52
CA SER A 94 6.23 24.72 -20.09
C SER A 94 7.01 25.37 -21.24
N HIS A 95 6.91 24.80 -22.45
CA HIS A 95 7.53 25.34 -23.66
C HIS A 95 6.91 26.68 -24.09
N LEU A 96 5.58 26.81 -24.00
CA LEU A 96 4.87 28.05 -24.30
C LEU A 96 5.22 29.17 -23.29
N ILE A 97 5.30 28.83 -22.00
CA ILE A 97 5.72 29.78 -20.96
C ILE A 97 7.16 30.27 -21.21
N ALA A 98 8.08 29.36 -21.56
CA ALA A 98 9.49 29.71 -21.84
C ALA A 98 9.70 30.62 -23.06
N TYR A 99 8.75 30.65 -24.02
CA TYR A 99 8.81 31.49 -25.23
C TYR A 99 7.91 32.73 -25.16
N SER A 100 7.29 33.00 -24.02
CA SER A 100 6.38 34.15 -23.80
C SER A 100 6.99 35.28 -22.94
N ILE A 101 8.31 35.25 -22.74
CA ILE A 101 9.14 36.29 -22.11
C ILE A 101 10.18 36.74 -23.14
#